data_AF-A0A1V5JQC8-F1
#
_entry.id   AF-A0A1V5JQC8-F1
#
_cell.length_a   1.000
_cell.length_b   1.000
_cell.length_c   1.000
_cell.angle_alpha   90.00
_cell.angle_beta   90.00
_cell.angle_gamma   90.00
#
_symmetry.space_group_name_H-M   'P 1'
#
loop_
_entity.id
_entity.type
_entity.pdbx_description
1 polymer ?
#
loop_
_entity_poly.entity_id
_entity_poly.type
_entity_poly.pdbx_seq_one_letter_code
_entity_poly.pdbx_strand_id
1 'polypeptide(L)'
;MPLSVLRAEVGKPQSWCDAMVLHYNIKAATCQELGGQTVMTLYGGQKYYQLPLKENALTGIFKVQDDRSGHFRAELVAPKGPFGSSNHRIEVEAVELPGNRSLVGLRYSYDYTVLARRALEAYLKVESANRVGLTVIGRDASGRPQYVKGIRGAAERNGLRYYMALEAYLLNRDEPGESQIFRRLNCWYNLNEAYPRQLHDLSREEYLNIKLREYRNQVSLQRRLSPSA
;
A
#
# COMPACT_ATOMS: atom_id res chain seq x y z
N MET A 1 -7.04 14.41 12.09
CA MET A 1 -8.17 15.10 11.42
C MET A 1 -9.49 14.55 11.96
N PRO A 2 -10.60 15.30 11.85
CA PRO A 2 -11.94 14.83 12.23
C PRO A 2 -12.36 13.57 11.45
N LEU A 3 -13.18 12.71 12.05
CA LEU A 3 -13.63 11.47 11.40
C LEU A 3 -14.42 11.75 10.12
N SER A 4 -15.22 12.83 10.11
CA SER A 4 -15.99 13.25 8.93
C SER A 4 -15.10 13.56 7.72
N VAL A 5 -13.97 14.23 7.93
CA VAL A 5 -12.98 14.53 6.89
C VAL A 5 -12.29 13.25 6.45
N LEU A 6 -11.87 12.42 7.41
CA LEU A 6 -11.16 11.18 7.12
C LEU A 6 -12.03 10.23 6.27
N ARG A 7 -13.28 9.95 6.69
CA ARG A 7 -14.18 9.03 5.97
C ARG A 7 -14.52 9.51 4.57
N ALA A 8 -14.64 10.84 4.37
CA ALA A 8 -14.89 11.41 3.05
C ALA A 8 -13.72 11.17 2.09
N GLU A 9 -12.50 11.03 2.61
CA GLU A 9 -11.32 10.67 1.82
C GLU A 9 -11.21 9.15 1.66
N VAL A 10 -11.12 8.40 2.75
CA VAL A 10 -10.85 6.96 2.68
C VAL A 10 -12.05 6.12 2.22
N GLY A 11 -13.24 6.71 2.12
CA GLY A 11 -14.41 6.12 1.49
C GLY A 11 -14.39 6.16 -0.04
N LYS A 12 -13.46 6.91 -0.66
CA LYS A 12 -13.33 6.97 -2.12
C LYS A 12 -12.30 5.93 -2.58
N PRO A 13 -12.64 5.05 -3.56
CA PRO A 13 -11.68 4.11 -4.12
C PRO A 13 -10.49 4.83 -4.76
N GLN A 14 -10.73 5.99 -5.39
CA GLN A 14 -9.68 6.77 -6.03
C GLN A 14 -8.60 7.23 -5.04
N SER A 15 -8.96 7.56 -3.80
CA SER A 15 -8.01 7.92 -2.75
C SER A 15 -7.08 6.76 -2.40
N TRP A 16 -7.57 5.52 -2.48
CA TRP A 16 -6.75 4.33 -2.31
C TRP A 16 -5.85 4.12 -3.54
N CYS A 17 -6.38 4.29 -4.75
CA CYS A 17 -5.58 4.25 -5.98
C CYS A 17 -4.39 5.26 -5.93
N ASP A 18 -4.65 6.49 -5.46
CA ASP A 18 -3.65 7.55 -5.32
C ASP A 18 -2.63 7.31 -4.19
N ALA A 19 -3.03 6.65 -3.11
CA ALA A 19 -2.14 6.28 -2.01
C ALA A 19 -1.27 5.07 -2.40
N MET A 20 -1.88 4.00 -2.92
CA MET A 20 -1.20 2.73 -3.16
C MET A 20 -0.09 2.86 -4.21
N VAL A 21 -0.26 3.74 -5.21
CA VAL A 21 0.79 4.00 -6.21
C VAL A 21 2.06 4.58 -5.60
N LEU A 22 2.07 5.13 -4.38
CA LEU A 22 3.29 5.62 -3.74
C LEU A 22 4.25 4.48 -3.38
N HIS A 23 3.74 3.27 -3.16
CA HIS A 23 4.55 2.13 -2.74
C HIS A 23 5.54 1.69 -3.84
N TYR A 24 6.77 1.32 -3.45
CA TYR A 24 7.82 0.80 -4.36
C TYR A 24 7.34 -0.28 -5.34
N ASN A 25 6.45 -1.18 -4.89
CA ASN A 25 6.06 -2.40 -5.60
C ASN A 25 4.71 -2.27 -6.34
N ILE A 26 4.08 -1.09 -6.33
CA ILE A 26 2.82 -0.85 -7.04
C ILE A 26 3.10 0.03 -8.25
N LYS A 27 2.95 -0.51 -9.46
CA LYS A 27 3.30 0.14 -10.73
C LYS A 27 2.17 1.02 -11.26
N ALA A 28 0.95 0.68 -10.90
CA ALA A 28 -0.26 1.47 -11.08
C ALA A 28 -1.34 0.93 -10.14
N ALA A 29 -2.34 1.75 -9.85
CA ALA A 29 -3.58 1.40 -9.20
C ALA A 29 -4.73 2.05 -9.97
N THR A 30 -5.73 1.27 -10.35
CA THR A 30 -6.90 1.77 -11.08
C THR A 30 -8.19 1.32 -10.43
N CYS A 31 -9.22 2.12 -10.63
CA CYS A 31 -10.51 2.01 -9.96
C CYS A 31 -11.61 2.18 -11.02
N GLN A 32 -12.59 1.28 -11.10
CA GLN A 32 -13.67 1.34 -12.10
C GLN A 32 -14.95 0.71 -11.58
N GLU A 33 -16.09 1.15 -12.09
CA GLU A 33 -17.38 0.51 -11.82
C GLU A 33 -17.63 -0.60 -12.85
N LEU A 34 -17.82 -1.84 -12.39
CA LEU A 34 -18.18 -2.98 -13.23
C LEU A 34 -19.32 -3.76 -12.58
N GLY A 35 -20.42 -3.94 -13.31
CA GLY A 35 -21.55 -4.76 -12.83
C GLY A 35 -22.15 -4.27 -11.51
N GLY A 36 -22.14 -2.95 -11.27
CA GLY A 36 -22.62 -2.34 -10.03
C GLY A 36 -21.66 -2.48 -8.83
N GLN A 37 -20.41 -2.89 -9.06
CA GLN A 37 -19.37 -2.98 -8.05
C GLN A 37 -18.19 -2.09 -8.39
N THR A 38 -17.64 -1.43 -7.37
CA THR A 38 -16.36 -0.73 -7.46
C THR A 38 -15.21 -1.76 -7.47
N VAL A 39 -14.60 -1.94 -8.64
CA VAL A 39 -13.44 -2.82 -8.84
C VAL A 39 -12.17 -1.99 -8.79
N MET A 40 -11.25 -2.38 -7.91
CA MET A 40 -9.92 -1.79 -7.81
C MET A 40 -8.86 -2.81 -8.21
N THR A 41 -7.92 -2.39 -9.06
CA THR A 41 -6.81 -3.22 -9.53
C THR A 41 -5.48 -2.60 -9.14
N LEU A 42 -4.67 -3.35 -8.38
CA LEU A 42 -3.30 -3.00 -8.01
C LEU A 42 -2.31 -3.76 -8.90
N TYR A 43 -1.54 -3.07 -9.73
CA TYR A 43 -0.53 -3.69 -10.58
C TYR A 43 0.78 -3.82 -9.80
N GLY A 44 1.10 -5.05 -9.38
CA GLY A 44 2.32 -5.35 -8.64
C GLY A 44 3.58 -5.38 -9.52
N GLY A 45 4.73 -5.19 -8.90
CA GLY A 45 6.04 -5.33 -9.55
C GLY A 45 7.21 -5.19 -8.58
N GLN A 46 8.41 -5.20 -9.13
CA GLN A 46 9.67 -4.96 -8.43
C GLN A 46 9.84 -3.48 -8.10
N LYS A 47 10.84 -3.15 -7.28
CA LYS A 47 11.11 -1.76 -6.85
C LYS A 47 11.55 -0.83 -7.99
N TYR A 48 12.12 -1.38 -9.06
CA TYR A 48 12.53 -0.64 -10.24
C TYR A 48 11.35 -0.34 -11.18
N TYR A 49 11.58 0.55 -12.15
CA TYR A 49 10.56 0.87 -13.15
C TYR A 49 10.13 -0.37 -13.93
N GLN A 50 8.82 -0.62 -13.95
CA GLN A 50 8.19 -1.63 -14.78
C GLN A 50 6.85 -1.10 -15.32
N LEU A 51 6.42 -1.64 -16.45
CA LEU A 51 5.07 -1.39 -16.94
C LEU A 51 4.04 -2.09 -16.04
N PRO A 52 2.80 -1.56 -15.93
CA PRO A 52 1.73 -2.24 -15.21
C PRO A 52 1.26 -3.48 -16.00
N LEU A 53 1.71 -4.65 -15.56
CA LEU A 53 1.44 -5.93 -16.20
C LEU A 53 0.25 -6.66 -15.54
N LYS A 54 -0.66 -7.22 -16.34
CA LYS A 54 -1.91 -7.83 -15.84
C LYS A 54 -1.66 -9.12 -15.04
N GLU A 55 -0.63 -9.87 -15.39
CA GLU A 55 -0.22 -11.10 -14.71
C GLU A 55 0.22 -10.88 -13.25
N ASN A 56 0.63 -9.65 -12.91
CA ASN A 56 1.04 -9.26 -11.57
C ASN A 56 -0.07 -8.47 -10.84
N ALA A 57 -1.26 -8.38 -11.43
CA ALA A 57 -2.34 -7.57 -10.89
C ALA A 57 -3.08 -8.29 -9.75
N LEU A 58 -3.43 -7.52 -8.73
CA LEU A 58 -4.39 -7.88 -7.70
C LEU A 58 -5.68 -7.11 -7.98
N THR A 59 -6.70 -7.79 -8.49
CA THR A 59 -8.02 -7.22 -8.75
C THR A 59 -8.98 -7.62 -7.63
N GLY A 60 -9.58 -6.63 -6.99
CA GLY A 60 -10.50 -6.84 -5.87
C GLY A 60 -11.69 -5.90 -5.91
N ILE A 61 -12.63 -6.15 -5.01
CA ILE A 61 -13.81 -5.31 -4.80
C ILE A 61 -13.52 -4.35 -3.65
N PHE A 62 -13.65 -3.06 -3.93
CA PHE A 62 -13.64 -2.01 -2.93
C PHE A 62 -15.06 -1.82 -2.38
N LYS A 63 -15.19 -1.68 -1.06
CA LYS A 63 -16.48 -1.42 -0.42
C LYS A 63 -16.32 -0.72 0.92
N VAL A 64 -17.20 0.24 1.18
CA VAL A 64 -17.45 0.76 2.52
C VAL A 64 -18.31 -0.27 3.25
N GLN A 65 -17.79 -0.82 4.35
CA GLN A 65 -18.47 -1.84 5.16
C GLN A 65 -19.27 -1.26 6.30
N ASP A 66 -18.86 -0.10 6.80
CA ASP A 66 -19.49 0.57 7.93
C ASP A 66 -19.26 2.07 7.78
N ASP A 67 -20.33 2.85 7.85
CA ASP A 67 -20.27 4.32 7.89
C ASP A 67 -21.39 4.82 8.80
N ARG A 68 -21.06 4.99 10.08
CA ARG A 68 -21.98 5.47 11.10
C ARG A 68 -21.33 6.54 11.95
N SER A 69 -22.11 7.14 12.86
CA SER A 69 -21.56 8.10 13.82
C SER A 69 -20.44 7.43 14.65
N GLY A 70 -19.28 8.09 14.73
CA GLY A 70 -18.13 7.63 15.51
C GLY A 70 -17.30 6.48 14.92
N HIS A 71 -17.72 5.84 13.83
CA HIS A 71 -17.00 4.69 13.26
C HIS A 71 -17.14 4.60 11.73
N PHE A 72 -16.04 4.26 11.08
CA PHE A 72 -15.96 4.03 9.64
C PHE A 72 -15.06 2.82 9.33
N ARG A 73 -15.44 2.03 8.32
CA ARG A 73 -14.62 0.94 7.79
C ARG A 73 -14.80 0.79 6.29
N ALA A 74 -13.70 0.77 5.55
CA ALA A 74 -13.66 0.41 4.14
C ALA A 74 -12.60 -0.67 3.88
N GLU A 75 -12.84 -1.48 2.86
CA GLU A 75 -11.96 -2.59 2.50
C GLU A 75 -11.83 -2.80 1.00
N LEU A 76 -10.68 -3.35 0.61
CA LEU A 76 -10.42 -3.99 -0.67
C LEU A 76 -10.25 -5.49 -0.42
N VAL A 77 -11.08 -6.31 -1.06
CA VAL A 77 -11.01 -7.78 -0.96
C VAL A 77 -10.77 -8.40 -2.33
N ALA A 78 -9.74 -9.24 -2.43
CA ALA A 78 -9.39 -9.96 -3.65
C ALA A 78 -9.18 -11.46 -3.33
N PRO A 79 -10.08 -12.35 -3.80
CA PRO A 79 -9.99 -13.79 -3.51
C PRO A 79 -8.71 -14.45 -4.04
N LYS A 80 -8.16 -13.93 -5.15
CA LYS A 80 -6.96 -14.43 -5.81
C LYS A 80 -5.96 -13.29 -6.00
N GLY A 81 -4.68 -13.61 -5.92
CA GLY A 81 -3.59 -12.70 -6.21
C GLY A 81 -2.46 -13.40 -6.99
N PRO A 82 -1.41 -12.65 -7.35
CA PRO A 82 -0.28 -13.17 -8.10
C PRO A 82 0.55 -14.15 -7.25
N PHE A 83 1.42 -14.92 -7.92
CA PHE A 83 2.40 -15.81 -7.27
C PHE A 83 1.79 -16.83 -6.28
N GLY A 84 0.58 -17.33 -6.57
CA GLY A 84 -0.08 -18.34 -5.74
C GLY A 84 -0.56 -17.82 -4.39
N SER A 85 -0.82 -16.52 -4.30
CA SER A 85 -1.45 -15.88 -3.13
C SER A 85 -2.97 -15.78 -3.29
N SER A 86 -3.68 -15.72 -2.17
CA SER A 86 -5.16 -15.68 -2.13
C SER A 86 -5.66 -14.90 -0.92
N ASN A 87 -6.99 -14.69 -0.85
CA ASN A 87 -7.66 -14.08 0.31
C ASN A 87 -7.05 -12.74 0.73
N HIS A 88 -6.66 -11.92 -0.25
CA HIS A 88 -6.12 -10.59 0.03
C HIS A 88 -7.19 -9.69 0.60
N ARG A 89 -6.85 -9.00 1.68
CA ARG A 89 -7.67 -7.96 2.31
C ARG A 89 -6.77 -6.79 2.71
N ILE A 90 -7.15 -5.60 2.27
CA ILE A 90 -6.65 -4.34 2.80
C ILE A 90 -7.85 -3.63 3.42
N GLU A 91 -7.79 -3.32 4.69
CA GLU A 91 -8.87 -2.68 5.44
C GLU A 91 -8.35 -1.41 6.10
N VAL A 92 -9.13 -0.34 6.01
CA VAL A 92 -8.95 0.90 6.76
C VAL A 92 -10.14 1.05 7.69
N GLU A 93 -9.87 1.04 8.99
CA GLU A 93 -10.84 1.26 10.05
C GLU A 93 -10.50 2.58 10.76
N ALA A 94 -11.52 3.38 11.03
CA ALA A 94 -11.36 4.65 11.73
C ALA A 94 -12.42 4.85 12.79
N VAL A 95 -11.98 5.35 13.95
CA VAL A 95 -12.88 5.72 15.06
C VAL A 95 -12.65 7.16 15.47
N GLU A 96 -13.74 7.81 15.87
CA GLU A 96 -13.69 9.17 16.37
C GLU A 96 -13.02 9.23 17.75
N LEU A 97 -12.20 10.26 17.97
CA LEU A 97 -11.58 10.57 19.24
C LEU A 97 -11.91 12.00 19.67
N PRO A 98 -11.92 12.30 20.99
CA PRO A 98 -12.10 13.66 21.47
C PRO A 98 -11.12 14.66 20.86
N GLY A 99 -11.63 15.88 20.63
CA GLY A 99 -10.86 17.01 20.12
C GLY A 99 -10.67 17.00 18.60
N ASN A 100 -11.68 16.60 17.83
CA ASN A 100 -11.63 16.59 16.35
C ASN A 100 -10.49 15.70 15.80
N ARG A 101 -10.24 14.57 16.45
CA ARG A 101 -9.23 13.59 16.07
C ARG A 101 -9.88 12.27 15.70
N SER A 102 -9.11 11.43 15.03
CA SER A 102 -9.50 10.06 14.69
C SER A 102 -8.33 9.13 14.95
N LEU A 103 -8.61 7.91 15.37
CA LEU A 103 -7.65 6.82 15.33
C LEU A 103 -7.87 6.04 14.04
N VAL A 104 -6.78 5.73 13.33
CA VAL A 104 -6.83 4.97 12.07
C VAL A 104 -6.06 3.67 12.24
N GLY A 105 -6.70 2.55 11.92
CA GLY A 105 -6.08 1.24 11.81
C GLY A 105 -6.02 0.81 10.35
N LEU A 106 -4.89 0.25 9.94
CA LEU A 106 -4.75 -0.45 8.66
C LEU A 106 -4.51 -1.93 8.95
N ARG A 107 -5.34 -2.81 8.38
CA ARG A 107 -5.12 -4.26 8.39
C ARG A 107 -4.80 -4.72 6.97
N TYR A 108 -3.78 -5.55 6.86
CA TYR A 108 -3.35 -6.16 5.60
C TYR A 108 -3.12 -7.65 5.83
N SER A 109 -3.80 -8.48 5.05
CA SER A 109 -3.71 -9.94 5.16
C SER A 109 -3.86 -10.61 3.81
N TYR A 110 -3.24 -11.77 3.67
CA TYR A 110 -3.30 -12.63 2.49
C TYR A 110 -2.73 -14.00 2.85
N ASP A 111 -3.12 -15.01 2.08
CA ASP A 111 -2.65 -16.37 2.21
C ASP A 111 -1.71 -16.75 1.07
N TYR A 112 -0.93 -17.81 1.29
CA TYR A 112 -0.19 -18.50 0.24
C TYR A 112 -0.55 -19.97 0.23
N THR A 113 -0.58 -20.55 -0.96
CA THR A 113 -0.51 -22.02 -1.08
C THR A 113 0.80 -22.54 -0.47
N VAL A 114 0.81 -23.81 -0.06
CA VAL A 114 2.01 -24.44 0.53
C VAL A 114 3.22 -24.36 -0.41
N LEU A 115 3.00 -24.59 -1.72
CA LEU A 115 4.07 -24.51 -2.72
C LEU A 115 4.60 -23.08 -2.86
N ALA A 116 3.71 -22.09 -2.99
CA ALA A 116 4.11 -20.68 -3.07
C ALA A 116 4.85 -20.22 -1.81
N ARG A 117 4.39 -20.66 -0.64
CA ARG A 117 5.06 -20.34 0.64
C ARG A 117 6.49 -20.87 0.67
N ARG A 118 6.72 -22.13 0.29
CA ARG A 118 8.07 -22.72 0.25
C ARG A 118 8.98 -22.02 -0.76
N ALA A 119 8.45 -21.71 -1.95
CA ALA A 119 9.19 -20.95 -2.96
C ALA A 119 9.59 -19.56 -2.44
N LEU A 120 8.67 -18.86 -1.76
CA LEU A 120 8.94 -17.57 -1.14
C LEU A 120 9.98 -17.67 -0.02
N GLU A 121 9.91 -18.70 0.84
CA GLU A 121 10.91 -18.93 1.88
C GLU A 121 12.31 -19.14 1.29
N ALA A 122 12.42 -19.90 0.20
CA ALA A 122 13.69 -20.11 -0.52
C ALA A 122 14.22 -18.80 -1.13
N TYR A 123 13.35 -18.03 -1.81
CA TYR A 123 13.69 -16.73 -2.38
C TYR A 123 14.20 -15.74 -1.31
N LEU A 124 13.49 -15.63 -0.18
CA LEU A 124 13.84 -14.69 0.87
C LEU A 124 15.16 -15.02 1.58
N LYS A 125 15.56 -16.30 1.61
CA LYS A 125 16.87 -16.72 2.13
C LYS A 125 18.04 -16.20 1.29
N VAL A 126 17.85 -16.01 -0.02
CA VAL A 126 18.91 -15.59 -0.94
C VAL A 126 18.88 -14.08 -1.15
N GLU A 127 17.76 -13.54 -1.60
CA GLU A 127 17.68 -12.17 -2.13
C GLU A 127 17.46 -11.10 -1.04
N SER A 128 17.07 -11.54 0.16
CA SER A 128 16.70 -10.63 1.25
C SER A 128 17.15 -11.13 2.62
N ALA A 129 18.24 -11.90 2.67
CA ALA A 129 18.82 -12.43 3.90
C ALA A 129 19.11 -11.35 4.96
N ASN A 130 19.44 -10.14 4.48
CA ASN A 130 19.75 -8.98 5.31
C ASN A 130 18.53 -8.08 5.59
N ARG A 131 17.40 -8.30 4.90
CA ARG A 131 16.17 -7.54 5.15
C ARG A 131 15.51 -8.03 6.42
N VAL A 132 15.04 -7.09 7.23
CA VAL A 132 14.43 -7.36 8.52
C VAL A 132 13.09 -6.61 8.66
N GLY A 133 12.18 -7.19 9.43
CA GLY A 133 10.95 -6.54 9.87
C GLY A 133 11.18 -5.57 11.02
N LEU A 134 10.12 -5.30 11.75
CA LEU A 134 10.07 -4.32 12.85
C LEU A 134 10.05 -5.00 14.22
N THR A 135 9.44 -6.18 14.32
CA THR A 135 9.35 -6.91 15.60
C THR A 135 10.73 -7.35 16.06
N VAL A 136 11.09 -6.99 17.30
CA VAL A 136 12.28 -7.51 18.00
C VAL A 136 11.95 -8.90 18.55
N ILE A 137 12.68 -9.92 18.11
CA ILE A 137 12.50 -11.33 18.52
C ILE A 137 13.58 -11.79 19.51
N GLY A 138 14.55 -10.93 19.81
CA GLY A 138 15.65 -11.24 20.72
C GLY A 138 16.69 -10.14 20.71
N ARG A 139 17.79 -10.37 21.42
CA ARG A 139 18.98 -9.52 21.41
C ARG A 139 20.21 -10.38 21.20
N ASP A 140 21.20 -9.85 20.48
CA ASP A 140 22.49 -10.53 20.32
C ASP A 140 23.34 -10.44 21.60
N ALA A 141 24.51 -11.09 21.60
CA ALA A 141 25.44 -11.08 22.74
C ALA A 141 25.92 -9.66 23.15
N SER A 142 25.81 -8.68 22.25
CA SER A 142 26.11 -7.27 22.51
C SER A 142 24.88 -6.44 22.91
N GLY A 143 23.74 -7.08 23.15
CA GLY A 143 22.48 -6.43 23.54
C GLY A 143 21.73 -5.76 22.38
N ARG A 144 22.20 -5.86 21.14
CA ARG A 144 21.55 -5.22 19.98
C ARG A 144 20.30 -5.99 19.56
N PRO A 145 19.22 -5.31 19.15
CA PRO A 145 17.98 -5.97 18.76
C PRO A 145 18.16 -6.86 17.53
N GLN A 146 17.68 -8.10 17.65
CA GLN A 146 17.49 -9.02 16.55
C GLN A 146 16.04 -8.90 16.07
N TYR A 147 15.89 -8.49 14.82
CA TYR A 147 14.59 -8.28 14.20
C TYR A 147 14.11 -9.53 13.47
N VAL A 148 12.79 -9.70 13.39
CA VAL A 148 12.17 -10.78 12.63
C VAL A 148 12.58 -10.74 11.15
N LYS A 149 12.72 -11.91 10.52
CA LYS A 149 13.12 -12.07 9.11
C LYS A 149 12.10 -12.91 8.33
N GLY A 150 12.40 -13.18 7.07
CA GLY A 150 11.59 -14.06 6.21
C GLY A 150 10.21 -13.48 5.92
N ILE A 151 9.21 -14.36 5.75
CA ILE A 151 7.86 -13.97 5.34
C ILE A 151 7.24 -12.96 6.32
N ARG A 152 7.39 -13.17 7.63
CA ARG A 152 6.86 -12.23 8.63
C ARG A 152 7.51 -10.86 8.56
N GLY A 153 8.84 -10.81 8.41
CA GLY A 153 9.54 -9.54 8.22
C GLY A 153 9.13 -8.83 6.93
N ALA A 154 8.93 -9.57 5.84
CA ALA A 154 8.43 -9.01 4.59
C ALA A 154 7.00 -8.44 4.74
N ALA A 155 6.11 -9.16 5.43
CA ALA A 155 4.76 -8.72 5.72
C ALA A 155 4.72 -7.45 6.58
N GLU A 156 5.54 -7.37 7.63
CA GLU A 156 5.64 -6.17 8.50
C GLU A 156 6.13 -4.94 7.70
N ARG A 157 7.12 -5.12 6.83
CA ARG A 157 7.62 -4.04 5.97
C ARG A 157 6.54 -3.54 5.00
N ASN A 158 5.84 -4.45 4.33
CA ASN A 158 4.78 -4.09 3.39
C ASN A 158 3.59 -3.44 4.11
N GLY A 159 3.17 -3.97 5.26
CA GLY A 159 2.10 -3.39 6.08
C GLY A 159 2.40 -1.95 6.47
N LEU A 160 3.62 -1.68 6.97
CA LEU A 160 4.01 -0.32 7.33
C LEU A 160 4.10 0.61 6.11
N ARG A 161 4.60 0.11 4.97
CA ARG A 161 4.64 0.88 3.72
C ARG A 161 3.26 1.26 3.20
N TYR A 162 2.28 0.37 3.31
CA TYR A 162 0.88 0.67 2.98
C TYR A 162 0.27 1.69 3.94
N TYR A 163 0.55 1.57 5.24
CA TYR A 163 0.15 2.58 6.22
C TYR A 163 0.73 3.96 5.90
N MET A 164 2.05 4.03 5.63
CA MET A 164 2.71 5.29 5.26
C MET A 164 2.23 5.86 3.93
N ALA A 165 1.80 5.01 2.98
CA ALA A 165 1.17 5.44 1.73
C ALA A 165 -0.16 6.15 1.98
N LEU A 166 -1.00 5.58 2.84
CA LEU A 166 -2.25 6.22 3.27
C LEU A 166 -1.97 7.52 4.02
N GLU A 167 -1.01 7.52 4.94
CA GLU A 167 -0.61 8.71 5.70
C GLU A 167 -0.09 9.83 4.79
N ALA A 168 0.82 9.52 3.86
CA ALA A 168 1.36 10.49 2.91
C ALA A 168 0.28 11.11 2.01
N TYR A 169 -0.70 10.30 1.58
CA TYR A 169 -1.87 10.79 0.87
C TYR A 169 -2.67 11.77 1.73
N LEU A 170 -3.07 11.35 2.94
CA LEU A 170 -3.94 12.11 3.83
C LEU A 170 -3.31 13.43 4.31
N LEU A 171 -2.00 13.46 4.52
CA LEU A 171 -1.23 14.66 4.91
C LEU A 171 -1.14 15.67 3.77
N ASN A 172 -1.22 15.23 2.51
CA ASN A 172 -1.06 16.07 1.32
C ASN A 172 -2.32 16.07 0.44
N ARG A 173 -3.51 15.87 1.05
CA ARG A 173 -4.79 15.79 0.32
C ARG A 173 -5.28 17.14 -0.20
N ASP A 174 -4.97 18.21 0.54
CA ASP A 174 -5.46 19.57 0.26
C ASP A 174 -4.50 20.35 -0.68
N GLU A 175 -3.42 19.70 -1.12
CA GLU A 175 -2.41 20.30 -2.01
C GLU A 175 -2.93 20.44 -3.45
N PRO A 176 -2.81 21.62 -4.09
CA PRO A 176 -3.38 21.85 -5.41
C PRO A 176 -2.50 21.34 -6.57
N GLY A 177 -3.18 20.94 -7.65
CA GLY A 177 -2.60 20.78 -8.99
C GLY A 177 -1.57 19.65 -9.16
N GLU A 178 -0.79 19.73 -10.23
CA GLU A 178 0.18 18.70 -10.62
C GLU A 178 1.31 18.50 -9.58
N SER A 179 1.49 19.44 -8.66
CA SER A 179 2.47 19.35 -7.56
C SER A 179 2.07 18.34 -6.47
N GLN A 180 0.79 17.97 -6.40
CA GLN A 180 0.25 17.11 -5.34
C GLN A 180 0.93 15.73 -5.33
N ILE A 181 1.09 15.09 -6.48
CA ILE A 181 1.76 13.78 -6.57
C ILE A 181 3.23 13.89 -6.12
N PHE A 182 3.94 14.95 -6.53
CA PHE A 182 5.33 15.14 -6.13
C PHE A 182 5.47 15.28 -4.61
N ARG A 183 4.57 16.03 -3.95
CA ARG A 183 4.57 16.15 -2.48
C ARG A 183 4.24 14.82 -1.80
N ARG A 184 3.22 14.10 -2.27
CA ARG A 184 2.86 12.76 -1.73
C ARG A 184 4.02 11.78 -1.84
N LEU A 185 4.71 11.74 -2.99
CA LEU A 185 5.88 10.87 -3.19
C LEU A 185 7.01 11.23 -2.21
N ASN A 186 7.33 12.52 -2.08
CA ASN A 186 8.36 12.97 -1.15
C ASN A 186 8.02 12.68 0.31
N CYS A 187 6.76 12.91 0.70
CA CYS A 187 6.28 12.59 2.04
C CYS A 187 6.40 11.10 2.34
N TRP A 188 5.93 10.25 1.42
CA TRP A 188 6.05 8.80 1.56
C TRP A 188 7.50 8.32 1.68
N TYR A 189 8.41 8.87 0.86
CA TYR A 189 9.83 8.57 0.95
C TYR A 189 10.38 8.92 2.34
N ASN A 190 10.12 10.14 2.82
CA ASN A 190 10.60 10.58 4.13
C ASN A 190 10.05 9.74 5.29
N LEU A 191 8.78 9.29 5.22
CA LEU A 191 8.21 8.39 6.21
C LEU A 191 8.95 7.04 6.25
N ASN A 192 9.35 6.51 5.09
CA ASN A 192 10.12 5.27 5.03
C ASN A 192 11.55 5.44 5.57
N GLU A 193 12.18 6.59 5.31
CA GLU A 193 13.54 6.90 5.77
C GLU A 193 13.64 7.12 7.28
N ALA A 194 12.51 7.26 8.00
CA ALA A 194 12.50 7.18 9.46
C ALA A 194 12.86 5.77 9.98
N TYR A 195 12.79 4.74 9.12
CA TYR A 195 13.12 3.35 9.42
C TYR A 195 14.08 2.77 8.36
N PRO A 196 15.28 3.35 8.18
CA PRO A 196 16.11 3.06 7.02
C PRO A 196 16.62 1.61 7.03
N ARG A 197 16.84 1.03 8.21
CA ARG A 197 17.25 -0.39 8.34
C ARG A 197 16.19 -1.37 7.82
N GLN A 198 14.91 -1.01 7.92
CA GLN A 198 13.79 -1.86 7.55
C GLN A 198 13.26 -1.52 6.16
N LEU A 199 13.12 -0.23 5.85
CA LEU A 199 12.28 0.25 4.75
C LEU A 199 13.05 0.93 3.63
N HIS A 200 14.31 1.31 3.81
CA HIS A 200 15.10 1.88 2.72
C HIS A 200 15.31 0.83 1.61
N ASP A 201 15.09 1.21 0.35
CA ASP A 201 15.23 0.30 -0.80
C ASP A 201 15.85 0.96 -2.05
N LEU A 202 15.70 2.27 -2.21
CA LEU A 202 16.20 3.09 -3.33
C LEU A 202 16.59 4.47 -2.80
N SER A 203 17.51 5.17 -3.49
CA SER A 203 17.72 6.60 -3.22
C SER A 203 16.47 7.42 -3.56
N ARG A 204 16.39 8.64 -3.00
CA ARG A 204 15.28 9.56 -3.25
C ARG A 204 15.11 9.88 -4.73
N GLU A 205 16.21 10.16 -5.42
CA GLU A 205 16.20 10.52 -6.84
C GLU A 205 15.69 9.34 -7.70
N GLU A 206 16.23 8.14 -7.49
CA GLU A 206 15.79 6.94 -8.20
C GLU A 206 14.30 6.69 -7.99
N TYR A 207 13.83 6.74 -6.74
CA TYR A 207 12.43 6.55 -6.39
C TYR A 207 11.53 7.57 -7.09
N LEU A 208 11.82 8.87 -6.98
CA LEU A 208 11.00 9.92 -7.59
C LEU A 208 10.95 9.77 -9.12
N ASN A 209 12.09 9.51 -9.75
CA ASN A 209 12.18 9.32 -11.21
C ASN A 209 11.35 8.12 -11.69
N ILE A 210 11.38 7.01 -10.95
CA ILE A 210 10.57 5.82 -11.27
C ILE A 210 9.07 6.12 -11.07
N LYS A 211 8.70 6.66 -9.91
CA LYS A 211 7.29 6.80 -9.53
C LYS A 211 6.54 7.85 -10.35
N LEU A 212 7.20 8.92 -10.77
CA LEU A 212 6.57 9.90 -11.66
C LEU A 212 6.21 9.29 -13.02
N ARG A 213 7.04 8.37 -13.55
CA ARG A 213 6.73 7.62 -14.78
C ARG A 213 5.58 6.63 -14.56
N GLU A 214 5.62 5.89 -13.47
CA GLU A 214 4.55 4.95 -13.09
C GLU A 214 3.21 5.66 -12.88
N TYR A 215 3.21 6.85 -12.27
CA TYR A 215 2.01 7.66 -12.11
C TYR A 215 1.42 8.12 -13.46
N ARG A 216 2.27 8.54 -14.42
CA ARG A 216 1.80 8.87 -15.78
C ARG A 216 1.15 7.66 -16.47
N ASN A 217 1.73 6.47 -16.30
CA ASN A 217 1.15 5.23 -16.79
C ASN A 217 -0.21 4.95 -16.14
N GLN A 218 -0.33 5.12 -14.82
CA GLN A 218 -1.59 4.99 -14.10
C GLN A 218 -2.65 5.95 -14.62
N VAL A 219 -2.34 7.24 -14.81
CA VAL A 219 -3.30 8.22 -15.34
C VAL A 219 -3.78 7.81 -16.74
N SER A 220 -2.87 7.39 -17.62
CA SER A 220 -3.21 6.88 -18.96
C SER A 220 -4.06 5.61 -18.90
N LEU A 221 -3.75 4.70 -17.98
CA LEU A 221 -4.50 3.46 -17.79
C LEU A 221 -5.91 3.72 -17.24
N GLN A 222 -6.04 4.57 -16.22
CA GLN A 222 -7.32 4.97 -15.64
C GLN A 222 -8.24 5.62 -16.68
N ARG A 223 -7.72 6.53 -17.51
CA ARG A 223 -8.49 7.16 -18.60
C ARG A 223 -9.05 6.16 -19.61
N ARG A 224 -8.32 5.07 -19.89
CA ARG A 224 -8.79 4.00 -20.80
C ARG A 224 -9.87 3.12 -20.19
N LEU A 225 -9.90 3.00 -18.86
CA LEU A 225 -10.91 2.23 -18.13
C LEU A 225 -12.17 3.04 -17.83
N SER A 226 -12.05 4.37 -17.81
CA SER A 226 -13.16 5.31 -17.68
C SER A 226 -13.28 6.15 -18.96
N PRO A 227 -13.57 5.55 -20.13
CA PRO A 227 -13.87 6.35 -21.31
C PRO A 227 -15.05 7.25 -20.95
N SER A 228 -14.86 8.56 -21.11
CA SER A 228 -15.91 9.57 -20.91
C SER A 228 -17.18 9.10 -21.59
N ALA A 229 -18.27 9.06 -20.82
CA ALA A 229 -19.62 8.84 -21.33
C ALA A 229 -19.99 9.89 -22.38
#